data_AF-A0A2G6B8G2-F1
#
_entry.id   AF-A0A2G6B8G2-F1
#
_cell.length_a   1.000
_cell.length_b   1.000
_cell.length_c   1.000
_cell.angle_alpha   90.00
_cell.angle_beta   90.00
_cell.angle_gamma   90.00
#
_symmetry.space_group_name_H-M   'P 1'
#
loop_
_entity.id
_entity.type
_entity.pdbx_description
1 polymer ?
#
loop_
_entity_poly.entity_id
_entity_poly.type
_entity_poly.pdbx_seq_one_letter_code
_entity_poly.pdbx_strand_id
1 'polypeptide(L)'
;MRSFHFHGGRIVKTGIAILLTAIICEWFNWPPVFAVITAIVTIEPTVSDSIKKGLIRFPASAIGSAFAVFFITLFGNSPITYALAAVATILVCYRLNLHAGLLVATLTAVAMVEVIHSNYLFAFFIRLGTTTIGLLVSTVVNMLVFPPNYRRDIVDNIQRISERAGTILERTFRTILYDAHTNRRDELETTKQLTKEIRKTETLIHFQRNESKLYPWVRGKEKELQMAEKQLLFLHHLEYHLGALLHIPEQHISWTSAERDRIMHAVKELADDLKHSIDYNPKKHETQLQNVTNLFWDGNKEITMREDRHPSQFPPEFVVLYELITIYNLVDQFYEPSSVKLTPDAEDKK
;
A
#
# COMPACT_ATOMS: atom_id res chain seq x y z
N MET A 1 17.71 -10.28 -25.63
CA MET A 1 17.23 -11.25 -24.61
C MET A 1 16.37 -10.51 -23.60
N ARG A 2 15.05 -10.74 -23.60
CA ARG A 2 14.14 -10.13 -22.61
C ARG A 2 14.43 -10.80 -21.26
N SER A 3 14.93 -10.03 -20.31
CA SER A 3 15.09 -10.46 -18.91
C SER A 3 13.71 -10.80 -18.36
N PHE A 4 13.44 -12.10 -18.17
CA PHE A 4 12.30 -12.55 -17.39
C PHE A 4 12.56 -12.18 -15.94
N HIS A 5 12.09 -11.00 -15.51
CA HIS A 5 12.09 -10.62 -14.11
C HIS A 5 11.01 -11.44 -13.38
N PHE A 6 11.37 -12.64 -12.95
CA PHE A 6 10.47 -13.59 -12.30
C PHE A 6 10.05 -13.05 -10.93
N HIS A 7 8.90 -12.36 -10.88
CA HIS A 7 8.23 -11.96 -9.62
C HIS A 7 7.65 -13.16 -8.84
N GLY A 8 8.10 -14.39 -9.15
CA GLY A 8 7.61 -15.64 -8.58
C GLY A 8 8.40 -16.14 -7.39
N GLY A 9 9.16 -15.28 -6.68
CA GLY A 9 9.84 -15.67 -5.44
C GLY A 9 8.88 -16.31 -4.42
N ARG A 10 7.62 -15.85 -4.39
CA ARG A 10 6.56 -16.50 -3.60
C ARG A 10 6.23 -17.91 -4.08
N ILE A 11 6.11 -18.12 -5.40
CA ILE A 11 5.81 -19.44 -5.97
C ILE A 11 6.92 -20.42 -5.63
N VAL A 12 8.19 -20.00 -5.79
CA VAL A 12 9.36 -20.83 -5.52
C VAL A 12 9.47 -21.20 -4.04
N LYS A 13 9.38 -20.21 -3.13
CA LYS A 13 9.46 -20.47 -1.68
C LYS A 13 8.27 -21.32 -1.21
N THR A 14 7.08 -21.14 -1.77
CA THR A 14 5.94 -22.03 -1.50
C THR A 14 6.19 -23.46 -1.96
N GLY A 15 6.70 -23.65 -3.19
CA GLY A 15 7.07 -24.99 -3.68
C GLY A 15 8.10 -25.68 -2.80
N ILE A 16 9.14 -24.95 -2.36
CA ILE A 16 10.17 -25.48 -1.46
C ILE A 16 9.58 -25.82 -0.09
N ALA A 17 8.73 -24.97 0.48
CA ALA A 17 8.08 -25.26 1.76
C ALA A 17 7.17 -26.49 1.67
N ILE A 18 6.42 -26.66 0.59
CA ILE A 18 5.59 -27.85 0.34
C ILE A 18 6.48 -29.11 0.35
N LEU A 19 7.56 -29.10 -0.45
CA LEU A 19 8.47 -30.23 -0.58
C LEU A 19 9.10 -30.61 0.77
N LEU A 20 9.69 -29.64 1.46
CA LEU A 20 10.35 -29.87 2.75
C LEU A 20 9.36 -30.34 3.82
N THR A 21 8.16 -29.76 3.85
CA THR A 21 7.11 -30.16 4.79
C THR A 21 6.68 -31.61 4.57
N ALA A 22 6.50 -32.02 3.30
CA ALA A 22 6.13 -33.40 2.97
C ALA A 22 7.22 -34.40 3.38
N ILE A 23 8.49 -34.11 3.04
CA ILE A 23 9.64 -34.95 3.41
C ILE A 23 9.73 -35.15 4.93
N ILE A 24 9.57 -34.05 5.69
CA ILE A 24 9.60 -34.12 7.15
C ILE A 24 8.44 -34.98 7.68
N CYS A 25 7.22 -34.82 7.14
CA CYS A 25 6.09 -35.65 7.54
C CYS A 25 6.29 -37.13 7.22
N GLU A 26 6.88 -37.47 6.07
CA GLU A 26 7.22 -38.85 5.72
C GLU A 26 8.23 -39.47 6.69
N TRP A 27 9.25 -38.72 7.13
CA TRP A 27 10.19 -39.18 8.15
C TRP A 27 9.51 -39.49 9.50
N PHE A 28 8.49 -38.72 9.87
CA PHE A 28 7.70 -38.98 11.09
C PHE A 28 6.56 -40.01 10.89
N ASN A 29 6.39 -40.55 9.67
CA ASN A 29 5.24 -41.38 9.28
C ASN A 29 3.88 -40.70 9.57
N TRP A 30 3.79 -39.38 9.39
CA TRP A 30 2.58 -38.60 9.59
C TRP A 30 1.94 -38.18 8.26
N PRO A 31 0.60 -38.05 8.17
CA PRO A 31 -0.06 -37.63 6.93
C PRO A 31 0.40 -36.22 6.48
N PRO A 32 1.05 -36.09 5.31
CA PRO A 32 1.67 -34.82 4.91
C PRO A 32 0.65 -33.77 4.47
N VAL A 33 -0.54 -34.17 4.01
CA VAL A 33 -1.55 -33.30 3.38
C VAL A 33 -1.85 -32.06 4.21
N PHE A 34 -2.10 -32.22 5.50
CA PHE A 34 -2.47 -31.11 6.37
C PHE A 34 -1.29 -30.22 6.79
N ALA A 35 -0.09 -30.81 6.93
CA ALA A 35 1.12 -30.03 7.16
C ALA A 35 1.42 -29.16 5.94
N VAL A 36 1.30 -29.72 4.74
CA VAL A 36 1.47 -29.03 3.47
C VAL A 36 0.44 -27.92 3.30
N ILE A 37 -0.85 -28.17 3.55
CA ILE A 37 -1.88 -27.12 3.53
C ILE A 37 -1.51 -26.00 4.50
N THR A 38 -1.07 -26.35 5.72
CA THR A 38 -0.65 -25.38 6.73
C THR A 38 0.56 -24.55 6.24
N ALA A 39 1.53 -25.18 5.58
CA ALA A 39 2.67 -24.48 5.02
C ALA A 39 2.26 -23.51 3.90
N ILE A 40 1.36 -23.94 3.00
CA ILE A 40 0.86 -23.13 1.88
C ILE A 40 0.18 -21.86 2.39
N VAL A 41 -0.76 -22.01 3.33
CA VAL A 41 -1.52 -20.86 3.82
C VAL A 41 -0.65 -19.93 4.66
N THR A 42 0.40 -20.44 5.32
CA THR A 42 1.28 -19.69 6.25
C THR A 42 2.35 -18.88 5.56
N ILE A 43 2.64 -19.15 4.28
CA ILE A 43 3.52 -18.28 3.50
C ILE A 43 2.81 -16.98 3.16
N GLU A 44 3.31 -15.92 3.77
CA GLU A 44 2.84 -14.54 3.62
C GLU A 44 3.89 -13.68 2.89
N PRO A 45 3.53 -12.45 2.47
CA PRO A 45 4.49 -11.52 1.86
C PRO A 45 5.69 -11.23 2.78
N THR A 46 5.46 -11.10 4.08
CA THR A 46 6.48 -10.84 5.10
C THR A 46 6.65 -12.03 6.04
N VAL A 47 7.85 -12.22 6.58
CA VAL A 47 8.12 -13.25 7.61
C VAL A 47 7.37 -12.91 8.89
N SER A 48 7.32 -11.62 9.22
CA SER A 48 6.61 -11.10 10.38
C SER A 48 5.12 -11.46 10.35
N ASP A 49 4.46 -11.35 9.19
CA ASP A 49 3.05 -11.72 9.04
C ASP A 49 2.85 -13.24 9.05
N SER A 50 3.79 -14.01 8.47
CA SER A 50 3.79 -15.47 8.58
C SER A 50 3.80 -15.92 10.04
N ILE A 51 4.67 -15.34 10.88
CA ILE A 51 4.75 -15.66 12.31
C ILE A 51 3.46 -15.26 13.03
N LYS A 52 3.01 -14.00 12.87
CA LYS A 52 1.78 -13.50 13.53
C LYS A 52 0.55 -14.34 13.19
N LYS A 53 0.34 -14.63 11.90
CA LYS A 53 -0.79 -15.45 11.46
C LYS A 53 -0.61 -16.91 11.86
N GLY A 54 0.62 -17.43 11.88
CA GLY A 54 0.92 -18.76 12.39
C GLY A 54 0.52 -18.95 13.85
N LEU A 55 0.83 -17.96 14.70
CA LEU A 55 0.42 -17.94 16.12
C LEU A 55 -1.10 -17.92 16.32
N ILE A 56 -1.85 -17.32 15.39
CA ILE A 56 -3.33 -17.33 15.43
C ILE A 56 -3.88 -18.66 14.88
N ARG A 57 -3.24 -19.22 13.86
CA ARG A 57 -3.68 -20.45 13.18
C ARG A 57 -3.48 -21.70 14.01
N PHE A 58 -2.40 -21.78 14.77
CA PHE A 58 -2.14 -22.93 15.64
C PHE A 58 -3.29 -23.21 16.62
N PRO A 59 -3.71 -22.26 17.50
CA PRO A 59 -4.83 -22.49 18.40
C PRO A 59 -6.15 -22.66 17.66
N ALA A 60 -6.37 -21.98 16.53
CA ALA A 60 -7.57 -22.15 15.72
C ALA A 60 -7.68 -23.59 15.18
N SER A 61 -6.59 -24.14 14.63
CA SER A 61 -6.53 -25.52 14.17
C SER A 61 -6.69 -26.53 15.31
N ALA A 62 -6.16 -26.22 16.50
CA ALA A 62 -6.37 -27.04 17.69
C ALA A 62 -7.84 -27.10 18.09
N ILE A 63 -8.54 -25.95 18.07
CA ILE A 63 -9.99 -25.87 18.34
C ILE A 63 -10.78 -26.69 17.33
N GLY A 64 -10.46 -26.56 16.03
CA GLY A 64 -11.12 -27.35 14.98
C GLY A 64 -10.92 -28.86 15.17
N SER A 65 -9.70 -29.27 15.50
CA SER A 65 -9.37 -30.66 15.80
C SER A 65 -10.10 -31.18 17.05
N ALA A 66 -10.18 -30.38 18.10
CA ALA A 66 -10.90 -30.73 19.33
C ALA A 66 -12.40 -30.92 19.08
N PHE A 67 -13.03 -30.03 18.32
CA PHE A 67 -14.45 -30.18 17.98
C PHE A 67 -14.71 -31.35 17.05
N ALA A 68 -13.82 -31.65 16.10
CA ALA A 68 -13.91 -32.86 15.29
C ALA A 68 -13.95 -34.11 16.17
N VAL A 69 -12.99 -34.23 17.09
CA VAL A 69 -12.90 -35.34 18.06
C VAL A 69 -14.15 -35.40 18.95
N PHE A 70 -14.61 -34.26 19.45
CA PHE A 70 -15.80 -34.22 20.30
C PHE A 70 -17.06 -34.73 19.56
N PHE A 71 -17.38 -34.16 18.40
CA PHE A 71 -18.61 -34.51 17.70
C PHE A 71 -18.57 -35.91 17.06
N ILE A 72 -17.42 -36.38 16.58
CA ILE A 72 -17.32 -37.73 16.05
C ILE A 72 -17.53 -38.79 17.15
N THR A 73 -17.11 -38.51 18.39
CA THR A 73 -17.36 -39.43 19.52
C THR A 73 -18.84 -39.52 19.90
N LEU A 74 -19.61 -38.45 19.66
CA LEU A 74 -21.04 -38.40 19.98
C LEU A 74 -21.93 -38.94 18.87
N PHE A 75 -21.62 -38.62 17.61
CA PHE A 75 -22.51 -38.83 16.46
C PHE A 75 -21.91 -39.74 15.39
N GLY A 76 -20.69 -40.24 15.57
CA GLY A 76 -19.96 -41.02 14.57
C GLY A 76 -19.65 -40.23 13.31
N ASN A 77 -19.34 -40.94 12.22
CA ASN A 77 -19.17 -40.32 10.90
C ASN A 77 -20.55 -40.12 10.25
N SER A 78 -21.15 -38.96 10.45
CA SER A 78 -22.46 -38.58 9.91
C SER A 78 -22.45 -37.15 9.38
N PRO A 79 -23.35 -36.77 8.44
CA PRO A 79 -23.45 -35.38 7.95
C PRO A 79 -23.64 -34.35 9.07
N ILE A 80 -24.33 -34.74 10.14
CA ILE A 80 -24.58 -33.88 11.31
C ILE A 80 -23.25 -33.57 12.04
N THR A 81 -22.35 -34.55 12.13
CA THR A 81 -21.03 -34.39 12.74
C THR A 81 -20.22 -33.30 12.06
N TYR A 82 -20.18 -33.29 10.71
CA TYR A 82 -19.49 -32.25 9.94
C TYR A 82 -20.08 -30.87 10.20
N ALA A 83 -21.41 -30.75 10.19
CA ALA A 83 -22.09 -29.48 10.41
C ALA A 83 -21.83 -28.92 11.81
N LEU A 84 -21.98 -29.74 12.84
CA LEU A 84 -21.77 -29.31 14.23
C LEU A 84 -20.31 -28.98 14.51
N ALA A 85 -19.36 -29.79 14.03
CA ALA A 85 -17.94 -29.51 14.20
C ALA A 85 -17.54 -28.21 13.52
N ALA A 86 -18.00 -27.96 12.28
CA ALA A 86 -17.72 -26.72 11.56
C ALA A 86 -18.33 -25.50 12.27
N VAL A 87 -19.63 -25.52 12.59
CA VAL A 87 -20.33 -24.38 13.20
C VAL A 87 -19.77 -24.05 14.58
N ALA A 88 -19.51 -25.06 15.42
CA ALA A 88 -18.90 -24.86 16.73
C ALA A 88 -17.49 -24.25 16.62
N THR A 89 -16.68 -24.77 15.68
CA THR A 89 -15.34 -24.23 15.39
C THR A 89 -15.41 -22.77 14.95
N ILE A 90 -16.33 -22.43 14.04
CA ILE A 90 -16.53 -21.05 13.57
C ILE A 90 -16.88 -20.14 14.74
N LEU A 91 -17.87 -20.53 15.54
CA LEU A 91 -18.39 -19.72 16.63
C LEU A 91 -17.31 -19.44 17.69
N VAL A 92 -16.54 -20.46 18.06
CA VAL A 92 -15.46 -20.31 19.05
C VAL A 92 -14.29 -19.52 18.48
N CYS A 93 -13.85 -19.80 17.25
CA CYS A 93 -12.78 -19.03 16.62
C CYS A 93 -13.16 -17.55 16.47
N TYR A 94 -14.43 -17.27 16.15
CA TYR A 94 -14.95 -15.90 16.08
C TYR A 94 -14.95 -15.23 17.46
N ARG A 95 -15.45 -15.90 18.50
CA ARG A 95 -15.43 -15.41 19.90
C ARG A 95 -14.03 -15.12 20.42
N LEU A 96 -13.04 -15.90 19.99
CA LEU A 96 -11.63 -15.73 20.38
C LEU A 96 -10.84 -14.79 19.45
N ASN A 97 -11.50 -14.12 18.50
CA ASN A 97 -10.89 -13.23 17.50
C ASN A 97 -9.80 -13.91 16.64
N LEU A 98 -9.90 -15.23 16.41
CA LEU A 98 -8.94 -16.03 15.62
C LEU A 98 -9.26 -16.00 14.11
N HIS A 99 -9.63 -14.83 13.57
CA HIS A 99 -10.16 -14.70 12.20
C HIS A 99 -9.19 -15.21 11.12
N ALA A 100 -7.88 -14.98 11.27
CA ALA A 100 -6.87 -15.44 10.32
C ALA A 100 -6.71 -16.98 10.26
N GLY A 101 -7.21 -17.68 11.28
CA GLY A 101 -7.21 -19.13 11.37
C GLY A 101 -8.55 -19.79 11.08
N LEU A 102 -9.62 -19.02 10.88
CA LEU A 102 -10.99 -19.54 10.74
C LEU A 102 -11.11 -20.59 9.62
N LEU A 103 -10.63 -20.27 8.41
CA LEU A 103 -10.68 -21.19 7.26
C LEU A 103 -9.91 -22.49 7.52
N VAL A 104 -8.72 -22.38 8.10
CA VAL A 104 -7.88 -23.54 8.40
C VAL A 104 -8.51 -24.39 9.50
N ALA A 105 -9.08 -23.76 10.52
CA ALA A 105 -9.76 -24.41 11.63
C ALA A 105 -10.99 -25.18 11.15
N THR A 106 -11.83 -24.58 10.31
CA THR A 106 -13.02 -25.25 9.77
C THR A 106 -12.67 -26.40 8.84
N LEU A 107 -11.67 -26.21 7.97
CA LEU A 107 -11.16 -27.29 7.12
C LEU A 107 -10.62 -28.44 7.98
N THR A 108 -9.93 -28.13 9.08
CA THR A 108 -9.45 -29.13 10.04
C THR A 108 -10.60 -29.87 10.69
N ALA A 109 -11.62 -29.15 11.16
CA ALA A 109 -12.78 -29.71 11.83
C ALA A 109 -13.53 -30.71 10.94
N VAL A 110 -13.75 -30.33 9.68
CA VAL A 110 -14.45 -31.16 8.69
C VAL A 110 -13.58 -32.35 8.27
N ALA A 111 -12.34 -32.09 7.83
CA ALA A 111 -11.52 -33.14 7.24
C ALA A 111 -11.05 -34.20 8.25
N MET A 112 -11.00 -33.87 9.55
CA MET A 112 -10.67 -34.86 10.57
C MET A 112 -11.81 -35.84 10.85
N VAL A 113 -13.08 -35.49 10.61
CA VAL A 113 -14.21 -36.41 10.82
C VAL A 113 -14.08 -37.65 9.94
N GLU A 114 -13.53 -37.51 8.74
CA GLU A 114 -13.31 -38.63 7.80
C GLU A 114 -12.07 -39.46 8.12
N VAL A 115 -11.06 -38.86 8.77
CA VAL A 115 -9.74 -39.49 8.99
C VAL A 115 -9.65 -40.22 10.33
N ILE A 116 -10.49 -39.88 11.31
CA ILE A 116 -10.43 -40.48 12.65
C ILE A 116 -11.15 -41.85 12.67
N HIS A 117 -10.40 -42.94 12.83
CA HIS A 117 -10.96 -44.31 12.82
C HIS A 117 -10.92 -45.04 14.18
N SER A 118 -10.00 -44.70 15.09
CA SER A 118 -9.86 -45.42 16.37
C SER A 118 -9.26 -44.59 17.49
N ASN A 119 -8.04 -44.09 17.33
CA ASN A 119 -7.32 -43.37 18.39
C ASN A 119 -7.56 -41.86 18.32
N TYR A 120 -8.70 -41.39 18.83
CA TYR A 120 -9.14 -39.98 18.82
C TYR A 120 -8.07 -39.01 19.37
N LEU A 121 -7.51 -39.31 20.54
CA LEU A 121 -6.47 -38.48 21.17
C LEU A 121 -5.17 -38.48 20.37
N PHE A 122 -4.78 -39.63 19.82
CA PHE A 122 -3.58 -39.73 18.98
C PHE A 122 -3.74 -38.92 17.68
N ALA A 123 -4.92 -38.98 17.05
CA ALA A 123 -5.24 -38.20 15.87
C ALA A 123 -5.20 -36.68 16.14
N PHE A 124 -5.66 -36.25 17.32
CA PHE A 124 -5.53 -34.86 17.77
C PHE A 124 -4.06 -34.42 17.88
N PHE A 125 -3.21 -35.21 18.55
CA PHE A 125 -1.78 -34.86 18.69
C PHE A 125 -1.03 -34.90 17.36
N ILE A 126 -1.31 -35.87 16.48
CA ILE A 126 -0.77 -35.86 15.10
C ILE A 126 -1.21 -34.60 14.38
N ARG A 127 -2.46 -34.15 14.57
CA ARG A 127 -2.91 -32.91 13.93
C ARG A 127 -2.16 -31.69 14.43
N LEU A 128 -1.94 -31.58 15.74
CA LEU A 128 -1.14 -30.49 16.30
C LEU A 128 0.30 -30.55 15.77
N GLY A 129 0.91 -31.73 15.76
CA GLY A 129 2.27 -31.94 15.25
C GLY A 129 2.42 -31.56 13.77
N THR A 130 1.54 -32.04 12.90
CA THR A 130 1.55 -31.71 11.46
C THR A 130 1.32 -30.21 11.21
N THR A 131 0.44 -29.57 12.00
CA THR A 131 0.24 -28.11 11.93
C THR A 131 1.51 -27.37 12.35
N THR A 132 2.16 -27.77 13.45
CA THR A 132 3.43 -27.19 13.89
C THR A 132 4.53 -27.33 12.85
N ILE A 133 4.68 -28.50 12.24
CA ILE A 133 5.66 -28.73 11.16
C ILE A 133 5.39 -27.77 10.00
N GLY A 134 4.15 -27.68 9.52
CA GLY A 134 3.79 -26.78 8.43
C GLY A 134 4.08 -25.31 8.76
N LEU A 135 3.76 -24.86 9.99
CA LEU A 135 4.05 -23.50 10.45
C LEU A 135 5.56 -23.21 10.54
N LEU A 136 6.34 -24.13 11.11
CA LEU A 136 7.78 -23.97 11.29
C LEU A 136 8.49 -23.97 9.93
N VAL A 137 8.23 -24.98 9.10
CA VAL A 137 8.90 -25.12 7.79
C VAL A 137 8.57 -23.94 6.88
N SER A 138 7.29 -23.54 6.80
CA SER A 138 6.92 -22.36 5.99
C SER A 138 7.57 -21.08 6.47
N THR A 139 7.67 -20.86 7.78
CA THR A 139 8.31 -19.67 8.36
C THR A 139 9.81 -19.66 8.08
N VAL A 140 10.50 -20.80 8.30
CA VAL A 140 11.93 -20.95 8.03
C VAL A 140 12.24 -20.76 6.55
N VAL A 141 11.43 -21.36 5.66
CA VAL A 141 11.59 -21.17 4.21
C VAL A 141 11.33 -19.73 3.82
N ASN A 142 10.30 -19.07 4.37
CA ASN A 142 10.01 -17.66 4.09
C ASN A 142 11.15 -16.72 4.53
N MET A 143 11.87 -17.10 5.59
CA MET A 143 13.03 -16.38 6.10
C MET A 143 14.30 -16.60 5.26
N LEU A 144 14.58 -17.84 4.86
CA LEU A 144 15.86 -18.20 4.23
C LEU A 144 15.85 -18.10 2.70
N VAL A 145 14.71 -18.40 2.07
CA VAL A 145 14.59 -18.48 0.61
C VAL A 145 14.07 -17.16 0.07
N PHE A 146 14.97 -16.36 -0.50
CA PHE A 146 14.69 -15.01 -1.03
C PHE A 146 13.99 -14.13 0.02
N PRO A 147 14.71 -13.69 1.08
CA PRO A 147 14.12 -12.91 2.15
C PRO A 147 13.40 -11.67 1.59
N PRO A 148 12.19 -11.36 2.08
CA PRO A 148 11.41 -10.23 1.58
C PRO A 148 12.19 -8.91 1.70
N ASN A 149 12.36 -8.22 0.57
CA ASN A 149 13.02 -6.91 0.53
C ASN A 149 12.36 -6.06 -0.55
N TYR A 150 11.62 -5.04 -0.12
CA TYR A 150 10.83 -4.19 -0.99
C TYR A 150 11.47 -2.83 -1.24
N ARG A 151 12.67 -2.57 -0.71
CA ARG A 151 13.30 -1.23 -0.77
C ARG A 151 13.49 -0.72 -2.20
N ARG A 152 13.97 -1.58 -3.11
CA ARG A 152 14.17 -1.20 -4.52
C ARG A 152 12.82 -0.91 -5.19
N ASP A 153 11.85 -1.80 -5.02
CA ASP A 153 10.50 -1.61 -5.58
C ASP A 153 9.84 -0.32 -5.08
N ILE A 154 10.04 0.06 -3.80
CA ILE A 154 9.52 1.30 -3.23
C ILE A 154 10.16 2.51 -3.91
N VAL A 155 11.49 2.57 -4.00
CA VAL A 155 12.21 3.70 -4.62
C VAL A 155 11.86 3.83 -6.10
N ASP A 156 11.87 2.71 -6.83
CA ASP A 156 11.52 2.67 -8.26
C ASP A 156 10.06 3.10 -8.49
N ASN A 157 9.14 2.70 -7.62
CA ASN A 157 7.74 3.13 -7.72
C ASN A 157 7.58 4.62 -7.40
N ILE A 158 8.24 5.14 -6.35
CA ILE A 158 8.18 6.58 -6.01
C ILE A 158 8.67 7.41 -7.19
N GLN A 159 9.80 7.03 -7.81
CA GLN A 159 10.32 7.72 -8.99
C GLN A 159 9.30 7.69 -10.14
N ARG A 160 8.76 6.51 -10.48
CA ARG A 160 7.75 6.37 -11.55
C ARG A 160 6.48 7.17 -11.27
N ILE A 161 6.00 7.18 -10.03
CA ILE A 161 4.82 7.95 -9.62
C ILE A 161 5.11 9.44 -9.77
N SER A 162 6.29 9.91 -9.36
CA SER A 162 6.72 11.31 -9.52
C SER A 162 6.78 11.74 -10.99
N GLU A 163 7.44 10.95 -11.85
CA GLU A 163 7.52 11.19 -13.30
C GLU A 163 6.12 11.28 -13.93
N ARG A 164 5.24 10.36 -13.52
CA ARG A 164 3.86 10.31 -14.00
C ARG A 164 3.03 11.48 -13.49
N ALA A 165 3.20 11.88 -12.24
CA ALA A 165 2.53 13.05 -11.66
C ALA A 165 2.94 14.34 -12.38
N GLY A 166 4.24 14.52 -12.67
CA GLY A 166 4.73 15.64 -13.48
C GLY A 166 4.14 15.65 -14.89
N THR A 167 4.00 14.47 -15.52
CA THR A 167 3.36 14.35 -16.84
C THR A 167 1.86 14.69 -16.80
N ILE A 168 1.14 14.26 -15.77
CA ILE A 168 -0.27 14.61 -15.55
C ILE A 168 -0.40 16.12 -15.32
N LEU A 169 0.44 16.70 -14.47
CA LEU A 169 0.47 18.13 -14.18
C LEU A 169 0.62 18.96 -15.47
N GLU A 170 1.62 18.66 -16.29
CA GLU A 170 1.88 19.37 -17.55
C GLU A 170 0.68 19.26 -18.51
N ARG A 171 0.10 18.06 -18.63
CA ARG A 171 -1.05 17.82 -19.49
C ARG A 171 -2.29 18.59 -19.00
N THR A 172 -2.62 18.50 -17.72
CA THR A 172 -3.81 19.13 -17.13
C THR A 172 -3.74 20.65 -17.27
N PHE A 173 -2.60 21.28 -16.99
CA PHE A 173 -2.44 22.72 -17.21
C PHE A 173 -2.51 23.10 -18.69
N ARG A 174 -1.95 22.29 -19.60
CA ARG A 174 -2.09 22.54 -21.04
C ARG A 174 -3.57 22.52 -21.46
N THR A 175 -4.34 21.54 -20.98
CA THR A 175 -5.78 21.45 -21.23
C THR A 175 -6.54 22.65 -20.66
N ILE A 176 -6.21 23.10 -19.45
CA ILE A 176 -6.82 24.28 -18.80
C ILE A 176 -6.50 25.58 -19.58
N LEU A 177 -5.25 25.76 -20.02
CA LEU A 177 -4.77 27.01 -20.61
C LEU A 177 -5.12 27.17 -22.10
N TYR A 178 -5.16 26.06 -22.85
CA TYR A 178 -5.25 26.10 -24.31
C TYR A 178 -6.42 25.29 -24.89
N ASP A 179 -6.83 24.18 -24.26
CA ASP A 179 -7.76 23.20 -24.86
C ASP A 179 -9.02 22.96 -23.99
N ALA A 180 -9.73 24.04 -23.65
CA ALA A 180 -10.86 24.02 -22.70
C ALA A 180 -12.04 23.08 -23.06
N HIS A 181 -12.11 22.58 -24.31
CA HIS A 181 -13.17 21.67 -24.78
C HIS A 181 -12.73 20.20 -24.94
N THR A 182 -11.52 19.84 -24.46
CA THR A 182 -11.03 18.46 -24.55
C THR A 182 -11.67 17.57 -23.50
N ASN A 183 -12.10 16.38 -23.92
CA ASN A 183 -12.68 15.37 -23.04
C ASN A 183 -11.66 14.90 -21.99
N ARG A 184 -11.88 15.26 -20.73
CA ARG A 184 -11.00 14.96 -19.58
C ARG A 184 -11.05 13.51 -19.07
N ARG A 185 -11.79 12.61 -19.73
CA ARG A 185 -11.90 11.20 -19.31
C ARG A 185 -10.55 10.49 -19.21
N ASP A 186 -9.66 10.72 -20.18
CA ASP A 186 -8.33 10.08 -20.19
C ASP A 186 -7.44 10.60 -19.05
N GLU A 187 -7.55 11.88 -18.69
CA GLU A 187 -6.85 12.48 -17.55
C GLU A 187 -7.35 11.91 -16.22
N LEU A 188 -8.66 11.72 -16.09
CA LEU A 188 -9.27 11.10 -14.91
C LEU A 188 -8.83 9.64 -14.74
N GLU A 189 -8.82 8.84 -15.82
CA GLU A 189 -8.33 7.45 -15.77
C GLU A 189 -6.83 7.39 -15.43
N THR A 190 -6.03 8.30 -15.96
CA THR A 190 -4.60 8.38 -15.65
C THR A 190 -4.37 8.72 -14.17
N THR A 191 -5.19 9.61 -13.59
CA THR A 191 -5.14 9.97 -12.16
C THR A 191 -5.54 8.79 -11.28
N LYS A 192 -6.62 8.05 -11.62
CA LYS A 192 -6.98 6.82 -10.89
C LYS A 192 -5.88 5.77 -10.89
N GLN A 193 -5.15 5.64 -12.00
CA GLN A 193 -4.00 4.73 -12.09
C GLN A 193 -2.87 5.18 -11.15
N LEU A 194 -2.60 6.49 -11.07
CA LEU A 194 -1.65 7.07 -10.12
C LEU A 194 -2.05 6.74 -8.67
N THR A 195 -3.33 6.94 -8.30
CA THR A 195 -3.84 6.60 -6.95
C THR A 195 -3.59 5.13 -6.61
N LYS A 196 -3.79 4.23 -7.58
CA LYS A 196 -3.56 2.78 -7.40
C LYS A 196 -2.08 2.46 -7.19
N GLU A 197 -1.18 3.13 -7.90
CA GLU A 197 0.26 2.98 -7.74
C GLU A 197 0.74 3.50 -6.37
N ILE A 198 0.21 4.63 -5.90
CA ILE A 198 0.47 5.17 -4.55
C ILE A 198 0.07 4.15 -3.48
N ARG A 199 -1.18 3.68 -3.49
CA ARG A 199 -1.67 2.68 -2.51
C ARG A 199 -0.89 1.37 -2.53
N LYS A 200 -0.47 0.93 -3.71
CA LYS A 200 0.39 -0.26 -3.84
C LYS A 200 1.74 -0.02 -3.15
N THR A 201 2.33 1.16 -3.34
CA THR A 201 3.63 1.52 -2.75
C THR A 201 3.54 1.70 -1.24
N GLU A 202 2.43 2.26 -0.73
CA GLU A 202 2.14 2.31 0.72
C GLU A 202 2.12 0.90 1.34
N THR A 203 1.53 -0.07 0.63
CA THR A 203 1.50 -1.46 1.07
C THR A 203 2.91 -2.07 1.14
N LEU A 204 3.76 -1.77 0.14
CA LEU A 204 5.17 -2.22 0.14
C LEU A 204 5.97 -1.60 1.29
N ILE A 205 5.77 -0.32 1.56
CA ILE A 205 6.36 0.37 2.72
C ILE A 205 5.93 -0.31 4.01
N HIS A 206 4.64 -0.61 4.17
CA HIS A 206 4.13 -1.33 5.34
C HIS A 206 4.79 -2.70 5.52
N PHE A 207 4.93 -3.46 4.43
CA PHE A 207 5.63 -4.74 4.45
C PHE A 207 7.11 -4.59 4.84
N GLN A 208 7.82 -3.63 4.25
CA GLN A 208 9.21 -3.37 4.57
C GLN A 208 9.39 -2.96 6.03
N ARG A 209 8.50 -2.11 6.57
CA ARG A 209 8.50 -1.69 7.98
C ARG A 209 8.29 -2.86 8.93
N ASN A 210 7.41 -3.79 8.60
CA ASN A 210 7.20 -5.00 9.40
C ASN A 210 8.45 -5.87 9.43
N GLU A 211 9.11 -6.07 8.28
CA GLU A 211 10.35 -6.85 8.21
C GLU A 211 11.53 -6.21 8.94
N SER A 212 11.68 -4.88 8.88
CA SER A 212 12.73 -4.16 9.61
C SER A 212 12.64 -4.35 11.14
N LYS A 213 11.44 -4.62 11.69
CA LYS A 213 11.28 -4.94 13.11
C LYS A 213 11.85 -6.31 13.49
N LEU A 214 11.82 -7.26 12.56
CA LEU A 214 12.28 -8.63 12.76
C LEU A 214 13.80 -8.77 12.64
N TYR A 215 14.44 -7.97 11.78
CA TYR A 215 15.89 -7.99 11.55
C TYR A 215 16.56 -6.69 12.02
N PRO A 216 17.07 -6.62 13.27
CA PRO A 216 17.68 -5.39 13.83
C PRO A 216 18.89 -4.87 13.03
N TRP A 217 19.63 -5.73 12.34
CA TRP A 217 20.75 -5.34 11.48
C TRP A 217 20.33 -4.55 10.22
N VAL A 218 19.03 -4.58 9.85
CA VAL A 218 18.46 -3.75 8.77
C VAL A 218 18.11 -2.33 9.25
N ARG A 219 18.16 -2.04 10.56
CA ARG A 219 17.89 -0.70 11.14
C ARG A 219 18.80 0.41 10.62
N GLY A 220 19.96 0.07 10.06
CA GLY A 220 20.87 1.05 9.45
C GLY A 220 20.24 1.88 8.31
N LYS A 221 19.03 1.50 7.87
CA LYS A 221 18.31 2.09 6.74
C LYS A 221 16.90 2.58 7.09
N GLU A 222 16.57 2.70 8.38
CA GLU A 222 15.27 3.26 8.81
C GLU A 222 15.06 4.68 8.25
N LYS A 223 16.14 5.48 8.18
CA LYS A 223 16.10 6.83 7.59
C LYS A 223 15.70 6.84 6.13
N GLU A 224 16.16 5.86 5.34
CA GLU A 224 15.78 5.76 3.92
C GLU A 224 14.31 5.39 3.76
N LEU A 225 13.80 4.48 4.61
CA LEU A 225 12.38 4.12 4.60
C LEU A 225 11.49 5.29 5.04
N GLN A 226 11.91 6.03 6.08
CA GLN A 226 11.23 7.24 6.52
C GLN A 226 11.23 8.32 5.43
N MET A 227 12.33 8.47 4.69
CA MET A 227 12.40 9.40 3.56
C MET A 227 11.44 8.98 2.44
N ALA A 228 11.42 7.70 2.08
CA ALA A 228 10.47 7.16 1.10
C ALA A 228 9.00 7.36 1.53
N GLU A 229 8.69 7.21 2.83
CA GLU A 229 7.36 7.49 3.38
C GLU A 229 6.96 8.95 3.20
N LYS A 230 7.85 9.88 3.53
CA LYS A 230 7.60 11.31 3.36
C LYS A 230 7.41 11.70 1.89
N GLN A 231 8.24 11.14 1.01
CA GLN A 231 8.12 11.33 -0.44
C GLN A 231 6.79 10.80 -0.98
N LEU A 232 6.35 9.63 -0.52
CA LEU A 232 5.06 9.07 -0.95
C LEU A 232 3.87 9.87 -0.39
N LEU A 233 3.97 10.38 0.85
CA LEU A 233 2.95 11.26 1.42
C LEU A 233 2.81 12.56 0.61
N PHE A 234 3.94 13.14 0.18
CA PHE A 234 3.91 14.27 -0.75
C PHE A 234 3.17 13.90 -2.05
N LEU A 235 3.51 12.77 -2.67
CA LEU A 235 2.88 12.33 -3.93
C LEU A 235 1.38 12.09 -3.75
N HIS A 236 0.95 11.66 -2.56
CA HIS A 236 -0.47 11.54 -2.21
C HIS A 236 -1.16 12.92 -2.16
N HIS A 237 -0.56 13.93 -1.52
CA HIS A 237 -1.10 15.29 -1.53
C HIS A 237 -1.12 15.89 -2.94
N LEU A 238 -0.05 15.68 -3.72
CA LEU A 238 0.02 16.11 -5.12
C LEU A 238 -1.14 15.52 -5.95
N GLU A 239 -1.43 14.23 -5.77
CA GLU A 239 -2.55 13.57 -6.46
C GLU A 239 -3.91 14.21 -6.11
N TYR A 240 -4.12 14.63 -4.87
CA TYR A 240 -5.31 15.37 -4.47
C TYR A 240 -5.44 16.72 -5.20
N HIS A 241 -4.36 17.51 -5.25
CA HIS A 241 -4.35 18.81 -5.95
C HIS A 241 -4.51 18.66 -7.47
N LEU A 242 -3.89 17.64 -8.07
CA LEU A 242 -4.14 17.27 -9.48
C LEU A 242 -5.61 16.90 -9.71
N GLY A 243 -6.21 16.15 -8.78
CA GLY A 243 -7.63 15.84 -8.80
C GLY A 243 -8.50 17.10 -8.75
N ALA A 244 -8.17 18.07 -7.89
CA ALA A 244 -8.90 19.34 -7.79
C ALA A 244 -8.87 20.13 -9.10
N LEU A 245 -7.72 20.21 -9.76
CA LEU A 245 -7.56 20.89 -11.05
C LEU A 245 -8.46 20.31 -12.16
N LEU A 246 -8.68 18.99 -12.16
CA LEU A 246 -9.54 18.32 -13.14
C LEU A 246 -11.03 18.67 -12.98
N HIS A 247 -11.46 19.05 -11.77
CA HIS A 247 -12.85 19.38 -11.45
C HIS A 247 -13.19 20.87 -11.63
N ILE A 248 -12.22 21.70 -12.03
CA ILE A 248 -12.47 23.12 -12.31
C ILE A 248 -13.47 23.22 -13.48
N PRO A 249 -14.60 23.92 -13.29
CA PRO A 249 -15.65 24.01 -14.29
C PRO A 249 -15.13 24.66 -15.58
N GLU A 250 -15.66 24.21 -16.72
CA GLU A 250 -15.36 24.77 -18.04
C GLU A 250 -15.94 26.18 -18.15
N GLN A 251 -15.20 27.18 -17.67
CA GLN A 251 -15.51 28.60 -17.80
C GLN A 251 -14.40 29.30 -18.57
N HIS A 252 -14.73 30.42 -19.23
CA HIS A 252 -13.73 31.21 -19.97
C HIS A 252 -12.73 31.84 -19.02
N ILE A 253 -11.50 31.31 -19.06
CA ILE A 253 -10.34 31.90 -18.41
C ILE A 253 -9.90 33.13 -19.20
N SER A 254 -9.86 34.26 -18.50
CA SER A 254 -9.63 35.60 -19.07
C SER A 254 -8.15 36.00 -19.23
N TRP A 255 -7.22 35.05 -19.10
CA TRP A 255 -5.78 35.32 -19.26
C TRP A 255 -5.37 35.62 -20.70
N THR A 256 -4.45 36.58 -20.84
CA THR A 256 -3.72 36.91 -22.07
C THR A 256 -2.81 35.75 -22.50
N SER A 257 -2.42 35.70 -23.78
CA SER A 257 -1.47 34.69 -24.27
C SER A 257 -0.14 34.73 -23.51
N ALA A 258 0.36 35.92 -23.18
CA ALA A 258 1.59 36.10 -22.42
C ALA A 258 1.49 35.53 -20.99
N GLU A 259 0.35 35.69 -20.32
CA GLU A 259 0.12 35.11 -18.98
C GLU A 259 0.02 33.58 -19.05
N ARG A 260 -0.71 33.04 -20.04
CA ARG A 260 -0.81 31.59 -20.25
C ARG A 260 0.57 30.97 -20.49
N ASP A 261 1.40 31.60 -21.31
CA ASP A 261 2.75 31.12 -21.61
C ASP A 261 3.67 31.17 -20.37
N ARG A 262 3.54 32.21 -19.53
CA ARG A 262 4.28 32.29 -18.25
C ARG A 262 3.87 31.18 -17.29
N ILE A 263 2.57 30.94 -17.13
CA ILE A 263 2.05 29.86 -16.27
C ILE A 263 2.51 28.50 -16.81
N MET A 264 2.39 28.27 -18.12
CA MET A 264 2.81 27.02 -18.73
C MET A 264 4.32 26.78 -18.60
N HIS A 265 5.14 27.85 -18.70
CA HIS A 265 6.57 27.75 -18.44
C HIS A 265 6.84 27.32 -17.00
N ALA A 266 6.21 27.96 -16.01
CA ALA A 266 6.36 27.59 -14.61
C ALA A 266 5.90 26.13 -14.36
N VAL A 267 4.84 25.68 -15.01
CA VAL A 267 4.36 24.30 -14.88
C VAL A 267 5.35 23.30 -15.49
N LYS A 268 5.93 23.59 -16.66
CA LYS A 268 6.91 22.71 -17.30
C LYS A 268 8.14 22.52 -16.44
N GLU A 269 8.65 23.61 -15.88
CA GLU A 269 9.79 23.58 -14.97
C GLU A 269 9.51 22.71 -13.75
N LEU A 270 8.35 22.89 -13.11
CA LEU A 270 7.93 22.08 -11.96
C LEU A 270 7.72 20.60 -12.32
N ALA A 271 7.15 20.34 -13.50
CA ALA A 271 6.96 18.99 -14.02
C ALA A 271 8.30 18.32 -14.33
N ASP A 272 9.28 19.07 -14.85
CA ASP A 272 10.62 18.57 -15.12
C ASP A 272 11.38 18.29 -13.83
N ASP A 273 11.23 19.13 -12.81
CA ASP A 273 11.75 18.88 -11.46
C ASP A 273 11.16 17.58 -10.90
N LEU A 274 9.86 17.32 -11.05
CA LEU A 274 9.22 16.05 -10.62
C LEU A 274 9.68 14.83 -11.42
N LYS A 275 10.00 14.99 -12.72
CA LYS A 275 10.47 13.91 -13.59
C LYS A 275 11.96 13.58 -13.35
N HIS A 276 12.77 14.56 -12.98
CA HIS A 276 14.23 14.43 -12.88
C HIS A 276 14.73 14.80 -11.48
N SER A 277 14.50 13.91 -10.52
CA SER A 277 14.77 14.14 -9.09
C SER A 277 16.21 14.47 -8.70
N ILE A 278 17.18 14.20 -9.58
CA ILE A 278 18.61 14.40 -9.33
C ILE A 278 19.03 15.86 -9.58
N ASP A 279 18.26 16.60 -10.39
CA ASP A 279 18.61 17.95 -10.84
C ASP A 279 17.86 19.07 -10.08
N TYR A 280 17.19 18.72 -8.97
CA TYR A 280 16.44 19.69 -8.17
C TYR A 280 17.34 20.82 -7.65
N ASN A 281 16.93 22.05 -7.94
CA ASN A 281 17.65 23.25 -7.49
C ASN A 281 16.72 24.14 -6.64
N PRO A 282 16.91 24.18 -5.30
CA PRO A 282 15.99 24.89 -4.41
C PRO A 282 15.94 26.40 -4.68
N LYS A 283 17.05 27.01 -5.11
CA LYS A 283 17.06 28.45 -5.44
C LYS A 283 16.27 28.77 -6.71
N LYS A 284 16.35 27.87 -7.70
CA LYS A 284 15.59 27.98 -8.95
C LYS A 284 14.10 27.83 -8.65
N HIS A 285 13.73 26.82 -7.86
CA HIS A 285 12.36 26.57 -7.41
C HIS A 285 11.78 27.76 -6.64
N GLU A 286 12.52 28.32 -5.67
CA GLU A 286 12.10 29.51 -4.90
C GLU A 286 11.84 30.72 -5.83
N THR A 287 12.72 30.95 -6.81
CA THR A 287 12.54 32.03 -7.79
C THR A 287 11.29 31.83 -8.63
N GLN A 288 10.99 30.60 -9.03
CA GLN A 288 9.80 30.26 -9.81
C GLN A 288 8.52 30.42 -8.98
N LEU A 289 8.53 29.97 -7.73
CA LEU A 289 7.43 30.17 -6.79
C LEU A 289 7.14 31.66 -6.57
N GLN A 290 8.17 32.50 -6.41
CA GLN A 290 8.00 33.96 -6.31
C GLN A 290 7.35 34.54 -7.56
N ASN A 291 7.75 34.11 -8.76
CA ASN A 291 7.16 34.57 -10.02
C ASN A 291 5.68 34.21 -10.13
N VAL A 292 5.30 32.96 -9.80
CA VAL A 292 3.89 32.53 -9.81
C VAL A 292 3.08 33.25 -8.74
N THR A 293 3.67 33.48 -7.56
CA THR A 293 3.03 34.21 -6.46
C THR A 293 2.77 35.67 -6.84
N ASN A 294 3.71 36.33 -7.50
CA ASN A 294 3.53 37.69 -8.02
C ASN A 294 2.40 37.76 -9.06
N LEU A 295 2.35 36.80 -9.99
CA LEU A 295 1.24 36.66 -10.96
C LEU A 295 -0.13 36.54 -10.26
N PHE A 296 -0.20 35.75 -9.19
CA PHE A 296 -1.42 35.62 -8.37
C PHE A 296 -1.83 36.94 -7.71
N TRP A 297 -0.89 37.67 -7.11
CA TRP A 297 -1.21 38.95 -6.46
C TRP A 297 -1.56 40.06 -7.46
N ASP A 298 -0.86 40.14 -8.59
CA ASP A 298 -1.12 41.15 -9.61
C ASP A 298 -2.48 40.95 -10.29
N GLY A 299 -2.87 39.72 -10.58
CA GLY A 299 -4.20 39.40 -11.12
C GLY A 299 -5.34 39.62 -10.12
N ASN A 300 -5.07 39.49 -8.82
CA ASN A 300 -6.10 39.65 -7.77
C ASN A 300 -6.32 41.10 -7.35
N LYS A 301 -5.38 42.02 -7.59
CA LYS A 301 -5.55 43.46 -7.25
C LYS A 301 -6.83 44.03 -7.84
N GLU A 302 -7.16 43.69 -9.09
CA GLU A 302 -8.39 44.15 -9.76
C GLU A 302 -9.67 43.54 -9.16
N ILE A 303 -9.60 42.30 -8.65
CA ILE A 303 -10.73 41.61 -8.02
C ILE A 303 -11.00 42.16 -6.62
N THR A 304 -9.95 42.43 -5.84
CA THR A 304 -10.06 43.01 -4.49
C THR A 304 -10.49 44.48 -4.46
N MET A 305 -10.38 45.20 -5.58
CA MET A 305 -10.78 46.61 -5.68
C MET A 305 -12.25 46.81 -6.08
N ARG A 306 -12.99 45.76 -6.44
CA ARG A 306 -14.44 45.85 -6.74
C ARG A 306 -15.25 45.59 -5.47
N GLU A 307 -15.68 46.66 -4.79
CA GLU A 307 -16.43 46.61 -3.50
C GLU A 307 -17.84 46.00 -3.61
N ASP A 308 -18.40 45.81 -4.81
CA ASP A 308 -19.86 45.73 -4.94
C ASP A 308 -20.47 44.32 -4.99
N ARG A 309 -19.69 43.25 -5.22
CA ARG A 309 -20.22 41.86 -5.23
C ARG A 309 -19.12 40.85 -4.92
N HIS A 310 -19.13 40.27 -3.72
CA HIS A 310 -18.36 39.05 -3.43
C HIS A 310 -19.18 37.82 -3.84
N PRO A 311 -18.93 37.19 -5.00
CA PRO A 311 -19.57 35.93 -5.34
C PRO A 311 -19.18 34.86 -4.31
N SER A 312 -20.07 33.91 -4.05
CA SER A 312 -19.81 32.77 -3.14
C SER A 312 -18.79 31.77 -3.69
N GLN A 313 -18.40 31.92 -4.96
CA GLN A 313 -17.42 31.07 -5.65
C GLN A 313 -16.24 31.94 -6.12
N PHE A 314 -15.03 31.45 -5.87
CA PHE A 314 -13.82 32.07 -6.39
C PHE A 314 -13.73 31.94 -7.92
N PRO A 315 -13.14 32.94 -8.61
CA PRO A 315 -12.88 32.84 -10.05
C PRO A 315 -12.01 31.62 -10.39
N PRO A 316 -12.19 30.98 -11.56
CA PRO A 316 -11.39 29.83 -11.96
C PRO A 316 -9.89 30.15 -12.05
N GLU A 317 -9.53 31.38 -12.44
CA GLU A 317 -8.14 31.86 -12.47
C GLU A 317 -7.48 31.82 -11.09
N PHE A 318 -8.24 32.24 -10.06
CA PHE A 318 -7.78 32.21 -8.67
C PHE A 318 -7.50 30.78 -8.23
N VAL A 319 -8.44 29.87 -8.49
CA VAL A 319 -8.32 28.45 -8.10
C VAL A 319 -7.10 27.81 -8.79
N VAL A 320 -6.93 28.01 -10.09
CA VAL A 320 -5.79 27.43 -10.84
C VAL A 320 -4.44 27.92 -10.30
N LEU A 321 -4.29 29.23 -10.04
CA LEU A 321 -3.04 29.78 -9.51
C LEU A 321 -2.81 29.39 -8.05
N TYR A 322 -3.86 29.32 -7.23
CA TYR A 322 -3.79 28.84 -5.86
C TYR A 322 -3.32 27.38 -5.80
N GLU A 323 -3.91 26.51 -6.64
CA GLU A 323 -3.49 25.12 -6.74
C GLU A 323 -2.04 25.02 -7.23
N LEU A 324 -1.63 25.83 -8.22
CA LEU A 324 -0.24 25.85 -8.69
C LEU A 324 0.75 26.23 -7.57
N ILE A 325 0.46 27.31 -6.82
CA ILE A 325 1.29 27.74 -5.67
C ILE A 325 1.34 26.65 -4.61
N THR A 326 0.20 26.01 -4.32
CA THR A 326 0.13 24.93 -3.34
C THR A 326 0.98 23.74 -3.78
N ILE A 327 0.92 23.35 -5.05
CA ILE A 327 1.76 22.29 -5.63
C ILE A 327 3.25 22.67 -5.54
N TYR A 328 3.63 23.91 -5.87
CA TYR A 328 5.00 24.40 -5.71
C TYR A 328 5.51 24.27 -4.27
N ASN A 329 4.71 24.71 -3.29
CA ASN A 329 5.08 24.61 -1.86
C ASN A 329 5.22 23.17 -1.38
N LEU A 330 4.49 22.23 -2.00
CA LEU A 330 4.60 20.82 -1.67
C LEU A 330 5.91 20.23 -2.22
N VAL A 331 6.39 20.63 -3.40
CA VAL A 331 7.58 20.02 -4.05
C VAL A 331 8.85 20.15 -3.20
N ASP A 332 9.00 21.24 -2.45
CA ASP A 332 10.09 21.39 -1.47
C ASP A 332 10.13 20.25 -0.44
N GLN A 333 8.95 19.76 -0.03
CA GLN A 333 8.81 18.68 0.96
C GLN A 333 9.24 17.31 0.39
N PHE A 334 9.20 17.14 -0.93
CA PHE A 334 9.62 15.93 -1.61
C PHE A 334 11.15 15.78 -1.64
N TYR A 335 11.85 16.89 -1.92
CA TYR A 335 13.32 16.92 -2.07
C TYR A 335 14.06 17.16 -0.76
N GLU A 336 13.51 17.99 0.12
CA GLU A 336 14.05 18.24 1.45
C GLU A 336 13.00 17.95 2.54
N PRO A 337 12.75 16.68 2.90
CA PRO A 337 11.75 16.32 3.91
C PRO A 337 12.08 16.78 5.35
N SER A 338 13.17 17.55 5.51
CA SER A 338 13.73 18.07 6.76
C SER A 338 13.75 19.61 6.83
N SER A 339 13.44 20.31 5.73
CA SER A 339 13.66 21.76 5.60
C SER A 339 12.56 22.63 6.20
N VAL A 340 11.45 22.05 6.64
CA VAL A 340 10.38 22.82 7.27
C VAL A 340 10.80 23.24 8.68
N LYS A 341 11.30 24.48 8.79
CA LYS A 341 11.04 25.31 9.96
C LYS A 341 9.53 25.45 10.05
N LEU A 342 8.93 24.92 11.11
CA LEU A 342 7.64 25.42 11.59
C LEU A 342 7.75 26.95 11.59
N THR A 343 6.87 27.62 10.84
CA THR A 343 6.68 29.06 10.96
C THR A 343 6.69 29.42 12.44
N PRO A 344 7.57 30.32 12.92
CA PRO A 344 7.44 30.85 14.26
C PRO A 344 6.07 31.51 14.33
N ASP A 345 5.29 31.13 15.34
CA ASP A 345 4.01 31.75 15.64
C ASP A 345 4.13 33.27 15.51
N ALA A 346 3.13 33.82 14.83
CA ALA A 346 2.94 35.24 14.67
C ALA A 346 3.13 35.93 16.02
N GLU A 347 4.04 36.89 15.97
CA GLU A 347 4.30 37.94 16.94
C GLU A 347 3.19 38.13 17.97
N ASP A 348 3.49 37.72 19.20
CA ASP A 348 3.02 38.38 20.40
C ASP A 348 3.47 39.85 20.31
N LYS A 349 2.64 40.69 19.69
CA LYS A 349 2.80 42.14 19.64
C LYS A 349 1.50 42.83 20.09
N LYS A 350 1.56 43.20 21.37
CA LYS A 350 0.84 44.24 22.10
C LYS A 350 -0.59 43.97 22.56
#